data_AF-A0A2T5C9T0-F1
#
_entry.id   AF-A0A2T5C9T0-F1
#
_cell.length_a   1.000
_cell.length_b   1.000
_cell.length_c   1.000
_cell.angle_alpha   90.00
_cell.angle_beta   90.00
_cell.angle_gamma   90.00
#
_symmetry.space_group_name_H-M   'P 1'
#
loop_
_entity.id
_entity.type
_entity.pdbx_description
1 polymer ?
#
loop_
_entity_poly.entity_id
_entity_poly.type
_entity_poly.pdbx_seq_one_letter_code
_entity_poly.pdbx_strand_id
1 'polypeptide(L)' 'MDAQIASPFQKAIFSVETLPLEDREDLLDILRRRMAGDRREQIAANAQETLKAVREGKASFGTLDDLKRELQNSDV' A
#
# COMPACT_ATOMS: atom_id res chain seq x y z
N MET A 1 6.76 14.43 32.23
CA MET A 1 7.37 15.34 31.25
C MET A 1 7.82 14.44 30.10
N ASP A 2 7.20 14.35 28.92
CA ASP A 2 6.24 15.22 28.23
C ASP A 2 5.26 14.39 27.38
N ALA A 3 4.04 14.19 27.88
CA ALA A 3 2.96 13.57 27.10
C ALA A 3 2.33 14.55 26.08
N GLN A 4 2.84 15.79 26.01
CA GLN A 4 2.12 16.90 25.38
C GLN A 4 2.50 17.16 23.91
N ILE A 5 3.52 16.47 23.35
CA ILE A 5 3.85 16.52 21.91
C ILE A 5 4.21 15.12 21.38
N ALA A 6 3.32 14.14 21.57
CA ALA A 6 3.45 12.85 20.90
C ALA A 6 2.86 12.93 19.48
N SER A 7 3.62 12.51 18.46
CA SER A 7 3.10 12.37 17.09
C SER A 7 1.89 11.42 17.08
N PRO A 8 0.99 11.50 16.08
CA PRO A 8 -0.11 10.55 15.96
C PRO A 8 0.36 9.09 15.99
N PHE A 9 1.51 8.81 15.37
CA PHE A 9 2.15 7.50 15.38
C PHE A 9 2.56 7.08 16.81
N GLN A 10 3.22 7.96 17.55
CA GLN A 10 3.64 7.64 18.92
C GLN A 10 2.45 7.44 19.85
N LYS A 11 1.37 8.22 19.67
CA LYS A 11 0.10 8.02 20.41
C LYS A 11 -0.53 6.66 20.13
N ALA A 12 -0.46 6.18 18.88
CA ALA A 12 -0.95 4.85 18.52
C ALA A 12 -0.14 3.75 19.21
N ILE A 13 1.19 3.86 19.24
CA ILE A 13 2.07 2.92 19.96
C ILE A 13 1.66 2.87 21.44
N PHE A 14 1.59 4.02 22.11
CA PHE A 14 1.24 4.05 23.53
C PHE A 14 -0.15 3.48 23.80
N SER A 15 -1.12 3.74 22.90
CA SER A 15 -2.46 3.17 23.04
C SER A 15 -2.44 1.64 22.96
N VAL A 16 -1.67 1.07 22.03
CA VAL A 16 -1.51 -0.39 21.93
C VAL A 16 -0.78 -0.96 23.14
N GLU A 17 0.25 -0.28 23.66
CA GLU A 17 1.01 -0.72 24.83
C GLU A 17 0.18 -0.78 26.13
N THR A 18 -0.91 -0.01 26.23
CA THR A 18 -1.84 -0.09 27.38
C THR A 18 -2.73 -1.33 27.38
N LEU A 19 -2.78 -2.09 26.28
CA LEU A 19 -3.60 -3.29 26.17
C LEU A 19 -2.92 -4.52 26.82
N PRO A 20 -3.70 -5.51 27.28
CA PRO A 20 -3.20 -6.84 27.64
C PRO A 20 -2.34 -7.46 26.53
N LEU A 21 -1.46 -8.40 26.88
CA LEU A 21 -0.59 -9.05 25.88
C LEU A 21 -1.40 -9.74 24.77
N GLU A 22 -2.44 -10.49 25.13
CA GLU A 22 -3.33 -11.18 24.20
C GLU A 22 -3.99 -10.21 23.20
N ASP A 23 -4.60 -9.13 23.71
CA ASP A 23 -5.21 -8.09 22.88
C ASP A 23 -4.20 -7.42 21.92
N ARG A 24 -2.93 -7.26 22.34
CA ARG A 24 -1.88 -6.72 21.47
C ARG A 24 -1.53 -7.68 20.33
N GLU A 25 -1.46 -8.98 20.62
CA GLU A 25 -1.19 -10.02 19.63
C GLU A 25 -2.34 -10.11 18.61
N ASP A 26 -3.59 -10.11 19.09
CA ASP A 26 -4.78 -10.10 18.24
C ASP A 26 -4.84 -8.86 17.35
N LEU A 27 -4.53 -7.68 17.91
CA LEU A 27 -4.51 -6.44 17.16
C LEU A 27 -3.48 -6.49 16.03
N LEU A 28 -2.28 -7.03 16.27
CA LEU A 28 -1.25 -7.18 15.23
C LEU A 28 -1.74 -8.06 14.08
N ASP A 29 -2.43 -9.16 14.39
CA ASP A 29 -2.95 -10.07 13.37
C ASP A 29 -4.10 -9.46 12.56
N ILE A 30 -4.99 -8.71 13.21
CA ILE A 30 -6.04 -7.94 12.53
C ILE A 30 -5.41 -6.90 11.58
N LEU A 31 -4.42 -6.14 12.04
CA LEU A 31 -3.76 -5.13 11.21
C LEU A 31 -3.05 -5.75 10.01
N ARG A 32 -2.35 -6.89 10.18
CA ARG A 32 -1.74 -7.64 9.07
C ARG A 32 -2.77 -8.02 8.01
N ARG A 33 -3.91 -8.56 8.43
CA ARG A 33 -4.99 -8.96 7.51
C ARG A 33 -5.59 -7.76 6.77
N ARG A 34 -5.77 -6.63 7.45
CA ARG A 34 -6.27 -5.38 6.85
C ARG A 34 -5.30 -4.82 5.82
N MET A 35 -4.01 -4.71 6.14
CA MET A 35 -2.98 -4.27 5.19
C MET A 35 -2.93 -5.15 3.93
N ALA A 36 -3.07 -6.47 4.10
CA ALA A 36 -3.16 -7.39 2.97
C ALA A 36 -4.46 -7.18 2.15
N GLY A 37 -5.54 -6.73 2.76
CA GLY A 37 -6.77 -6.30 2.10
C GLY A 37 -6.55 -5.03 1.27
N ASP A 38 -6.04 -3.97 1.89
CA ASP A 38 -5.76 -2.68 1.24
C ASP A 38 -4.83 -2.86 0.02
N ARG A 39 -3.81 -3.72 0.15
CA ARG A 39 -2.91 -4.04 -0.98
C ARG A 39 -3.64 -4.76 -2.12
N ARG A 40 -4.58 -5.65 -1.81
CA ARG A 40 -5.40 -6.34 -2.81
C ARG A 40 -6.34 -5.37 -3.53
N GLU A 41 -6.90 -4.39 -2.81
CA GLU A 41 -7.73 -3.34 -3.42
C GLU A 41 -6.91 -2.48 -4.39
N GLN A 42 -5.69 -2.08 -4.02
CA GLN A 42 -4.78 -1.37 -4.92
C GLN A 42 -4.46 -2.18 -6.18
N ILE A 43 -4.18 -3.49 -6.03
CA ILE A 43 -3.92 -4.37 -7.18
C ILE A 43 -5.15 -4.46 -8.08
N ALA A 44 -6.35 -4.58 -7.50
CA ALA A 44 -7.59 -4.64 -8.26
C ALA A 44 -7.84 -3.34 -9.04
N ALA A 45 -7.61 -2.18 -8.41
CA ALA A 45 -7.72 -0.88 -9.07
C ALA A 45 -6.73 -0.74 -10.25
N ASN A 46 -5.45 -1.06 -10.03
CA ASN A 46 -4.42 -1.02 -11.07
C ASN A 46 -4.73 -1.98 -12.22
N ALA A 47 -5.26 -3.18 -11.91
CA ALA A 47 -5.65 -4.16 -12.92
C ALA A 47 -6.84 -3.65 -13.75
N GLN A 48 -7.84 -3.03 -13.12
CA GLN A 48 -8.97 -2.42 -13.83
C GLN A 48 -8.51 -1.30 -14.77
N GLU A 49 -7.62 -0.42 -14.31
CA GLU A 49 -7.04 0.63 -15.14
C GLU A 49 -6.27 0.06 -16.33
N THR A 50 -5.43 -0.95 -16.09
CA THR A 50 -4.66 -1.62 -17.14
C THR A 50 -5.58 -2.25 -18.19
N LEU A 51 -6.60 -3.00 -17.77
CA LEU A 51 -7.56 -3.61 -18.68
C LEU A 51 -8.36 -2.57 -19.48
N LYS A 52 -8.67 -1.42 -18.87
CA LYS A 52 -9.31 -0.30 -19.55
C LYS A 52 -8.37 0.29 -20.62
N ALA A 53 -7.10 0.54 -20.29
CA ALA A 53 -6.11 1.06 -21.24
C ALA A 53 -5.92 0.13 -22.44
N VAL A 54 -5.91 -1.19 -22.21
CA VAL A 54 -5.87 -2.20 -23.29
C VAL A 54 -7.11 -2.09 -24.18
N ARG A 55 -8.31 -2.05 -23.59
CA ARG A 55 -9.57 -1.96 -24.35
C ARG A 55 -9.66 -0.68 -25.17
N GLU A 56 -9.15 0.44 -24.64
CA GLU A 56 -9.13 1.73 -25.31
C GLU A 56 -7.99 1.88 -26.31
N GLY A 57 -7.14 0.86 -26.50
CA GLY A 57 -5.98 0.92 -27.41
C GLY A 57 -4.87 1.87 -26.94
N LYS A 58 -4.89 2.25 -25.66
CA LYS A 58 -3.91 3.15 -25.03
C LYS A 58 -2.74 2.40 -24.39
N ALA A 59 -2.85 1.08 -24.22
CA ALA A 59 -1.78 0.26 -23.71
C ALA A 59 -0.72 -0.01 -24.80
N SER A 60 0.55 0.15 -24.44
CA SER A 60 1.70 -0.25 -25.25
C SER A 60 1.99 -1.75 -25.06
N PHE A 61 2.32 -2.44 -26.15
CA PHE A 61 2.76 -3.84 -26.14
C PHE A 61 4.16 -3.92 -26.74
N GLY A 62 5.06 -4.64 -26.09
CA GLY A 62 6.43 -4.75 -26.55
C GLY A 62 7.25 -5.73 -25.72
N THR A 63 8.53 -5.80 -26.06
CA THR A 63 9.53 -6.57 -25.32
C THR A 63 9.99 -5.82 -24.07
N LEU A 64 10.76 -6.50 -23.23
CA LEU A 64 11.41 -5.86 -22.08
C LEU A 64 12.31 -4.70 -22.51
N ASP A 65 12.96 -4.79 -23.68
CA ASP A 65 13.84 -3.73 -24.17
C ASP A 65 13.05 -2.52 -24.67
N ASP A 66 11.84 -2.73 -25.21
CA ASP A 66 10.93 -1.63 -25.57
C ASP A 66 10.46 -0.89 -24.32
N LEU A 67 10.08 -1.64 -23.27
CA LEU A 67 9.72 -1.06 -21.97
C LEU A 67 10.89 -0.27 -21.34
N LYS A 68 12.12 -0.81 -21.38
CA LYS A 68 13.30 -0.10 -20.85
C LYS A 68 13.52 1.23 -21.57
N ARG A 69 13.40 1.27 -22.90
CA ARG A 69 13.53 2.51 -23.68
C ARG A 69 12.42 3.50 -23.32
N GLU A 70 11.18 3.02 -23.18
CA GLU A 70 10.05 3.86 -22.79
C GLU A 70 10.26 4.49 -21.41
N LEU A 71 10.70 3.71 -20.41
CA LEU A 71 10.99 4.20 -19.07
C LEU A 71 12.22 5.14 -19.00
N GLN A 72 13.20 4.97 -19.89
CA GLN A 72 14.37 5.87 -19.98
C GLN A 72 14.04 7.19 -20.66
N ASN A 73 13.02 7.22 -21.52
CA ASN A 73 12.56 8.41 -22.23
C ASN A 73 11.39 9.11 -21.52
N SER A 74 10.77 8.45 -20.55
CA SER A 74 9.74 9.02 -19.70
C SER A 74 10.43 9.75 -18.55
N ASP A 75 10.56 11.07 -18.65
CA ASP A 75 11.00 11.90 -17.53
C ASP A 75 9.97 11.79 -16.38
N VAL A 76 10.27 10.92 -15.41
CA VAL A 76 9.71 10.90 -14.06
C VAL A 76 10.84 11.06 -13.08
#